data_AF-A0A7H4PIF5-F1
#
_entry.id   AF-A0A7H4PIF5-F1
#
_cell.length_a   1.000
_cell.length_b   1.000
_cell.length_c   1.000
_cell.angle_alpha   90.00
_cell.angle_beta   90.00
_cell.angle_gamma   90.00
#
_symmetry.space_group_name_H-M   'P 1'
#
loop_
_entity.id
_entity.type
_entity.pdbx_description
1 polymer ?
#
loop_
_entity_poly.entity_id
_entity_poly.type
_entity_poly.pdbx_seq_one_letter_code
_entity_poly.pdbx_strand_id
1 'polypeptide(L)'
;MALIEAKDAAGAMLPGSPGTRIDSNGYAILPYLRPYRINSVEIDPKGSNDDVAFGSTVAQVVPWEGSVVKVSFDTTLQNNVTLQARQANGLPLPFAATIYNPSGKEIGVVGQGSMMFISDASAPKATVKWSGGQCSVELSQEKTKETLCR
;
A
#
# COMPACT_ATOMS: atom_id res chain seq x y z
N MET A 1 -20.65 -3.60 19.73
CA MET A 1 -20.26 -4.26 18.47
C MET A 1 -19.79 -3.19 17.50
N ALA A 2 -18.98 -3.53 16.50
CA ALA A 2 -18.70 -2.61 15.40
C ALA A 2 -18.92 -3.22 14.01
N LEU A 3 -19.42 -2.39 13.11
CA LEU A 3 -19.36 -2.60 11.67
C LEU A 3 -18.08 -1.95 11.16
N ILE A 4 -17.17 -2.76 10.64
CA ILE A 4 -15.93 -2.30 10.04
C ILE A 4 -16.19 -2.06 8.56
N GLU A 5 -15.80 -0.89 8.06
CA GLU A 5 -15.79 -0.52 6.65
C GLU A 5 -14.34 -0.27 6.23
N ALA A 6 -13.86 -1.02 5.26
CA ALA A 6 -12.56 -0.82 4.62
C ALA A 6 -12.73 -1.18 3.14
N LYS A 7 -12.96 -0.16 2.30
CA LYS A 7 -13.20 -0.38 0.86
C LYS A 7 -11.96 -0.95 0.19
N ASP A 8 -12.12 -1.76 -0.85
CA ASP A 8 -11.01 -2.38 -1.60
C ASP A 8 -10.09 -3.32 -0.79
N ALA A 9 -10.23 -3.42 0.54
CA ALA A 9 -9.39 -4.20 1.44
C ALA A 9 -9.90 -5.64 1.65
N ALA A 10 -10.59 -6.22 0.66
CA ALA A 10 -11.11 -7.57 0.74
C ALA A 10 -10.00 -8.57 1.11
N GLY A 11 -10.24 -9.40 2.14
CA GLY A 11 -9.27 -10.35 2.65
C GLY A 11 -8.39 -9.87 3.82
N ALA A 12 -8.34 -8.55 4.09
CA ALA A 12 -7.70 -8.00 5.30
C ALA A 12 -8.31 -8.59 6.57
N MET A 13 -7.49 -8.79 7.61
CA MET A 13 -7.90 -9.47 8.83
C MET A 13 -8.22 -8.49 9.96
N LEU A 14 -9.04 -8.93 10.92
CA LEU A 14 -9.27 -8.20 12.16
C LEU A 14 -8.60 -8.96 13.33
N PRO A 15 -7.47 -8.47 13.88
CA PRO A 15 -6.80 -9.10 15.00
C PRO A 15 -7.71 -9.29 16.23
N GLY A 16 -8.64 -8.35 16.45
CA GLY A 16 -9.64 -8.42 17.52
C GLY A 16 -10.74 -9.48 17.33
N SER A 17 -10.80 -10.13 16.17
CA SER A 17 -11.74 -11.22 15.87
C SER A 17 -11.07 -12.26 14.97
N PRO A 18 -10.31 -13.21 15.55
CA PRO A 18 -9.55 -14.20 14.79
C PRO A 18 -10.44 -14.97 13.80
N GLY A 19 -9.97 -15.08 12.55
CA GLY A 19 -10.71 -15.73 11.46
C GLY A 19 -11.69 -14.81 10.73
N THR A 20 -11.98 -13.61 11.25
CA THR A 20 -12.79 -12.61 10.55
C THR A 20 -11.95 -11.84 9.54
N ARG A 21 -12.49 -11.69 8.33
CA ARG A 21 -11.88 -10.93 7.24
C ARG A 21 -12.86 -9.94 6.67
N ILE A 22 -12.35 -8.87 6.09
CA ILE A 22 -13.10 -7.95 5.24
C ILE A 22 -13.61 -8.74 4.02
N ASP A 23 -14.92 -8.66 3.76
CA ASP A 23 -15.57 -9.30 2.62
C ASP A 23 -15.28 -8.55 1.30
N SER A 24 -15.80 -9.07 0.19
CA SER A 24 -15.65 -8.45 -1.14
C SER A 24 -16.34 -7.09 -1.26
N ASN A 25 -17.26 -6.74 -0.36
CA ASN A 25 -17.96 -5.45 -0.35
C ASN A 25 -17.22 -4.39 0.49
N GLY A 26 -16.12 -4.78 1.14
CA GLY A 26 -15.32 -3.93 2.00
C GLY A 26 -15.86 -3.82 3.42
N TYR A 27 -16.53 -4.86 3.95
CA TYR A 27 -17.10 -4.85 5.29
C TYR A 27 -16.74 -6.08 6.12
N ALA A 28 -16.70 -5.90 7.44
CA ALA A 28 -16.66 -6.99 8.42
C ALA A 28 -17.38 -6.60 9.71
N ILE A 29 -17.68 -7.60 10.55
CA ILE A 29 -18.29 -7.38 11.86
C ILE A 29 -17.25 -7.71 12.94
N LEU A 30 -17.02 -6.76 13.85
CA LEU A 30 -16.29 -6.98 15.08
C LEU A 30 -17.30 -7.22 16.21
N PRO A 31 -17.47 -8.48 16.67
CA PRO A 31 -18.62 -8.86 17.50
C PRO A 31 -18.59 -8.22 18.89
N TYR A 32 -17.40 -7.95 19.45
CA TYR A 32 -17.25 -7.54 20.84
C TYR A 32 -16.48 -6.22 20.97
N LEU A 33 -17.06 -5.28 21.72
CA LEU A 33 -16.41 -4.06 22.20
C LEU A 33 -16.84 -3.82 23.65
N ARG A 34 -15.97 -3.20 24.44
CA ARG A 34 -16.24 -2.85 25.84
C ARG A 34 -17.01 -1.52 25.90
N PRO A 35 -18.23 -1.47 26.46
CA PRO A 35 -18.98 -0.23 26.57
C PRO A 35 -18.29 0.76 27.52
N TYR A 36 -18.44 2.05 27.24
CA TYR A 36 -17.90 3.18 28.03
C TYR A 36 -16.38 3.18 28.22
N ARG A 37 -15.67 2.42 27.38
CA ARG A 37 -14.22 2.31 27.38
C ARG A 37 -13.67 2.57 25.99
N ILE A 38 -12.43 3.07 25.94
CA ILE A 38 -11.68 3.14 24.69
C ILE A 38 -11.40 1.72 24.22
N ASN A 39 -11.80 1.41 23.00
CA ASN A 39 -11.45 0.19 22.29
C ASN A 39 -10.60 0.55 21.09
N SER A 40 -9.39 -0.02 21.02
CA SER A 40 -8.57 0.02 19.81
C SER A 40 -9.06 -1.06 18.85
N VAL A 41 -9.58 -0.62 17.70
CA VAL A 41 -10.00 -1.47 16.60
C VAL A 41 -8.88 -1.45 15.57
N GLU A 42 -8.34 -2.61 15.28
CA GLU A 42 -7.19 -2.76 14.38
C GLU A 42 -7.59 -3.53 13.13
N ILE A 43 -6.98 -3.18 12.01
CA ILE A 43 -7.05 -3.92 10.75
C ILE A 43 -5.65 -4.32 10.34
N ASP A 44 -5.47 -5.60 10.01
CA ASP A 44 -4.24 -6.13 9.46
C ASP A 44 -4.37 -6.22 7.93
N PRO A 45 -3.60 -5.42 7.17
CA PRO A 45 -3.57 -5.49 5.70
C PRO A 45 -3.22 -6.87 5.16
N LYS A 46 -2.66 -7.77 5.98
CA LYS A 46 -2.28 -9.11 5.54
C LYS A 46 -3.47 -9.87 4.95
N GLY A 47 -3.35 -10.22 3.68
CA GLY A 47 -4.37 -10.95 2.94
C GLY A 47 -5.31 -10.07 2.12
N SER A 48 -5.21 -8.74 2.21
CA SER A 48 -5.73 -7.87 1.15
C SER A 48 -4.81 -7.89 -0.07
N ASN A 49 -5.24 -7.24 -1.15
CA ASN A 49 -4.40 -7.01 -2.32
C ASN A 49 -3.21 -6.11 -1.95
N ASP A 50 -2.02 -6.41 -2.48
CA ASP A 50 -0.77 -5.64 -2.28
C ASP A 50 -0.86 -4.19 -2.79
N ASP A 51 -1.81 -3.96 -3.70
CA ASP A 51 -2.14 -2.67 -4.28
C ASP A 51 -3.04 -1.81 -3.38
N VAL A 52 -3.41 -2.26 -2.18
CA VAL A 52 -4.26 -1.49 -1.26
C VAL A 52 -3.39 -0.79 -0.21
N ALA A 53 -3.41 0.53 -0.22
CA ALA A 53 -2.84 1.34 0.85
C ALA A 53 -3.89 1.69 1.89
N PHE A 54 -3.49 1.70 3.16
CA PHE A 54 -4.33 2.07 4.29
C PHE A 54 -3.85 3.41 4.85
N GLY A 55 -4.76 4.38 5.00
CA GLY A 55 -4.46 5.67 5.64
C GLY A 55 -4.23 5.52 7.15
N SER A 56 -4.91 4.56 7.77
CA SER A 56 -4.65 4.13 9.15
C SER A 56 -4.98 2.65 9.30
N THR A 57 -4.32 1.99 10.25
CA THR A 57 -4.58 0.58 10.59
C THR A 57 -5.19 0.43 11.99
N VAL A 58 -5.36 1.54 12.71
CA VAL A 58 -5.91 1.57 14.07
C VAL A 58 -6.92 2.71 14.19
N ALA A 59 -8.09 2.41 14.73
CA ALA A 59 -9.13 3.37 15.07
C ALA A 59 -9.54 3.20 16.54
N GLN A 60 -9.84 4.30 17.22
CA GLN A 60 -10.30 4.26 18.61
C GLN A 60 -11.78 4.63 18.70
N VAL A 61 -12.56 3.80 19.39
CA VAL A 61 -14.00 4.04 19.59
C VAL A 61 -14.40 3.84 21.05
N VAL A 62 -15.41 4.59 21.49
CA VAL A 62 -16.02 4.50 22.82
C VAL A 62 -17.52 4.20 22.64
N PRO A 63 -17.93 2.92 22.56
CA PRO A 63 -19.32 2.55 22.35
C PRO A 63 -20.15 2.71 23.64
N TRP A 64 -21.44 2.97 23.47
CA TRP A 64 -22.42 2.77 24.54
C TRP A 64 -22.83 1.29 24.61
N GLU A 65 -23.40 0.88 25.74
CA GLU A 65 -23.98 -0.46 25.86
C GLU A 65 -25.07 -0.68 24.81
N GLY A 66 -25.10 -1.86 24.19
CA GLY A 66 -26.05 -2.21 23.13
C GLY A 66 -25.81 -1.52 21.77
N SER A 67 -24.86 -0.59 21.66
CA SER A 67 -24.61 0.13 20.41
C SER A 67 -23.83 -0.67 19.36
N VAL A 68 -24.12 -0.39 18.10
CA VAL A 68 -23.34 -0.81 16.93
C VAL A 68 -22.65 0.42 16.36
N VAL A 69 -21.32 0.44 16.41
CA VAL A 69 -20.52 1.59 15.97
C VAL A 69 -19.98 1.30 14.58
N LYS A 70 -20.06 2.26 13.66
CA LYS A 70 -19.36 2.17 12.37
C LYS A 70 -17.91 2.62 12.56
N VAL A 71 -16.96 1.81 12.12
CA VAL A 71 -15.53 2.14 12.08
C VAL A 71 -15.09 2.09 10.63
N SER A 72 -14.66 3.23 10.09
CA SER A 72 -14.18 3.33 8.71
C SER A 72 -12.65 3.42 8.70
N PHE A 73 -12.03 2.59 7.87
CA PHE A 73 -10.61 2.67 7.52
C PHE A 73 -10.48 3.21 6.11
N ASP A 74 -9.76 4.31 5.96
CA ASP A 74 -9.48 4.90 4.66
C ASP A 74 -8.51 4.00 3.89
N THR A 75 -8.95 3.60 2.71
CA THR A 75 -8.21 2.72 1.82
C THR A 75 -8.10 3.35 0.44
N THR A 76 -7.00 3.08 -0.24
CA THR A 76 -6.77 3.60 -1.58
C THR A 76 -6.07 2.55 -2.41
N LEU A 77 -6.65 2.22 -3.57
CA LEU A 77 -5.99 1.41 -4.58
C LEU A 77 -4.83 2.21 -5.17
N GLN A 78 -3.64 1.65 -5.07
CA GLN A 78 -2.38 2.14 -5.61
C GLN A 78 -1.84 1.11 -6.60
N ASN A 79 -1.29 1.58 -7.71
CA ASN A 79 -0.65 0.69 -8.68
C ASN A 79 0.81 0.48 -8.26
N ASN A 80 1.02 -0.36 -7.24
CA ASN A 80 2.32 -0.57 -6.64
C ASN A 80 3.12 -1.55 -7.49
N VAL A 81 4.32 -1.13 -7.92
CA VAL A 81 5.21 -1.99 -8.71
C VAL A 81 6.58 -2.02 -8.06
N THR A 82 7.05 -3.24 -7.84
CA THR A 82 8.43 -3.50 -7.45
C THR A 82 9.14 -4.17 -8.62
N LEU A 83 10.24 -3.58 -9.07
CA LEU A 83 11.03 -4.12 -10.18
C LEU A 83 12.51 -3.87 -9.96
N GLN A 84 13.36 -4.69 -10.57
CA GLN A 84 14.81 -4.49 -10.54
C GLN A 84 15.24 -3.85 -11.85
N ALA A 85 16.04 -2.79 -11.78
CA ALA A 85 16.59 -2.16 -12.97
C ALA A 85 18.08 -1.87 -12.84
N ARG A 86 18.77 -1.81 -13.98
CA ARG A 86 20.19 -1.42 -14.05
C ARG A 86 20.35 -0.26 -15.01
N GLN A 87 21.43 0.50 -14.83
CA GLN A 87 21.81 1.54 -15.78
C GLN A 87 22.13 0.92 -17.15
N ALA A 88 22.03 1.72 -18.23
CA ALA A 88 22.35 1.28 -19.59
C ALA A 88 23.79 0.74 -19.75
N ASN A 89 24.71 1.20 -18.90
CA ASN A 89 26.10 0.75 -18.82
C ASN A 89 26.29 -0.56 -18.02
N GLY A 90 25.20 -1.17 -17.54
CA GLY A 90 25.20 -2.38 -16.72
C GLY A 90 25.49 -2.16 -15.22
N LEU A 91 25.79 -0.93 -14.80
CA LEU A 91 26.01 -0.59 -13.39
C LEU A 91 24.69 -0.62 -12.60
N PRO A 92 24.74 -0.92 -11.29
CA PRO A 92 23.57 -0.87 -10.43
C PRO A 92 23.00 0.55 -10.34
N LEU A 93 21.69 0.65 -10.14
CA LEU A 93 21.09 1.92 -9.76
C LEU A 93 21.53 2.30 -8.33
N PRO A 94 21.90 3.57 -8.09
CA PRO A 94 22.29 4.01 -6.76
C PRO A 94 21.16 3.86 -5.75
N PHE A 95 21.52 3.44 -4.53
CA PHE A 95 20.61 3.46 -3.39
C PHE A 95 20.10 4.87 -3.12
N ALA A 96 18.84 4.98 -2.70
CA ALA A 96 18.13 6.23 -2.44
C ALA A 96 17.99 7.16 -3.66
N ALA A 97 18.13 6.63 -4.89
CA ALA A 97 17.74 7.37 -6.08
C ALA A 97 16.21 7.56 -6.09
N THR A 98 15.76 8.76 -6.43
CA THR A 98 14.34 9.12 -6.42
C THR A 98 13.70 8.87 -7.78
N ILE A 99 12.49 8.32 -7.78
CA ILE A 99 11.74 7.97 -8.99
C ILE A 99 10.63 9.00 -9.19
N TYR A 100 10.60 9.62 -10.37
CA TYR A 100 9.64 10.64 -10.75
C TYR A 100 8.76 10.17 -11.91
N ASN A 101 7.49 10.54 -11.89
CA ASN A 101 6.62 10.38 -13.04
C ASN A 101 6.89 11.48 -14.10
N PRO A 102 6.28 11.41 -15.30
CA PRO A 102 6.46 12.42 -16.35
C PRO A 102 5.95 13.81 -15.94
N SER A 103 5.05 13.90 -14.97
CA SER A 103 4.56 15.16 -14.40
C SER A 103 5.51 15.76 -13.36
N GLY A 104 6.63 15.11 -13.04
CA GLY A 104 7.60 15.55 -12.04
C GLY A 104 7.22 15.24 -10.59
N LYS A 105 6.15 14.47 -10.35
CA LYS A 105 5.76 14.00 -9.02
C LYS A 105 6.67 12.83 -8.62
N GLU A 106 7.15 12.84 -7.38
CA GLU A 106 7.83 11.69 -6.78
C GLU A 106 6.84 10.53 -6.61
N ILE A 107 7.22 9.36 -7.13
CA ILE A 107 6.40 8.15 -7.15
C ILE A 107 7.13 6.94 -6.58
N GLY A 108 8.34 7.10 -6.04
CA GLY A 108 9.10 5.97 -5.53
C GLY A 108 10.57 6.23 -5.25
N VAL A 109 11.24 5.18 -4.82
CA VAL A 109 12.66 5.19 -4.44
C VAL A 109 13.37 3.89 -4.85
N VAL A 110 14.67 3.98 -5.12
CA VAL A 110 15.55 2.83 -5.32
C VAL A 110 16.14 2.36 -3.99
N GLY A 111 15.82 1.13 -3.61
CA GLY A 111 16.39 0.43 -2.47
C GLY A 111 17.68 -0.33 -2.80
N GLN A 112 18.05 -1.24 -1.90
CA GLN A 112 19.24 -2.07 -2.05
C GLN A 112 19.11 -3.02 -3.25
N GLY A 113 20.23 -3.35 -3.90
CA GLY A 113 20.23 -4.27 -5.04
C GLY A 113 19.58 -3.70 -6.32
N SER A 114 19.46 -2.37 -6.43
CA SER A 114 18.75 -1.70 -7.54
C SER A 114 17.26 -2.05 -7.64
N MET A 115 16.65 -2.37 -6.50
CA MET A 115 15.21 -2.61 -6.39
C MET A 115 14.47 -1.28 -6.37
N MET A 116 13.60 -1.07 -7.34
CA MET A 116 12.75 0.11 -7.46
C MET A 116 11.41 -0.17 -6.78
N PHE A 117 11.04 0.65 -5.81
CA PHE A 117 9.72 0.63 -5.18
C PHE A 117 8.91 1.82 -5.72
N ILE A 118 7.88 1.53 -6.51
CA ILE A 118 7.05 2.54 -7.17
C ILE A 118 5.64 2.45 -6.59
N SER A 119 5.17 3.53 -5.97
CA SER A 119 3.83 3.61 -5.37
C SER A 119 2.73 4.01 -6.36
N ASP A 120 3.11 4.47 -7.55
CA ASP A 120 2.19 4.86 -8.60
C ASP A 120 2.78 4.60 -10.00
N ALA A 121 2.52 3.40 -10.52
CA ALA A 121 2.91 3.00 -11.87
C ALA A 121 1.83 3.32 -12.93
N SER A 122 0.97 4.31 -12.70
CA SER A 122 -0.06 4.70 -13.69
C SER A 122 0.55 5.32 -14.96
N ALA A 123 1.74 5.89 -14.86
CA ALA A 123 2.47 6.42 -16.01
C ALA A 123 3.27 5.31 -16.70
N PRO A 124 3.35 5.30 -18.05
CA PRO A 124 4.10 4.28 -18.79
C PRO A 124 5.62 4.44 -18.66
N LYS A 125 6.11 5.58 -18.19
CA LYS A 125 7.53 5.91 -18.03
C LYS A 125 7.79 6.57 -16.68
N ALA A 126 8.96 6.29 -16.11
CA ALA A 126 9.46 6.96 -14.92
C ALA A 126 10.91 7.39 -15.13
N THR A 127 11.28 8.51 -14.51
CA THR A 127 12.65 9.02 -14.50
C THR A 127 13.27 8.79 -13.14
N VAL A 128 14.38 8.07 -13.08
CA VAL A 128 15.18 7.86 -11.88
C VAL A 128 16.26 8.93 -11.83
N LYS A 129 16.38 9.66 -10.72
CA LYS A 129 17.40 10.70 -10.53
C LYS A 129 18.24 10.42 -9.29
N TRP A 130 19.55 10.65 -9.39
CA TRP A 130 20.50 10.55 -8.29
C TRP A 130 21.60 11.61 -8.41
N SER A 131 22.51 11.66 -7.44
CA SER A 131 23.66 12.58 -7.47
C SER A 131 24.58 12.26 -8.66
N GLY A 132 24.56 13.12 -9.67
CA GLY A 132 25.42 13.00 -10.86
C GLY A 132 24.82 12.23 -12.04
N GLY A 133 23.53 11.89 -12.03
CA GLY A 133 22.90 11.24 -13.19
C GLY A 133 21.39 11.09 -13.11
N GLN A 134 20.80 10.77 -14.26
CA GLN A 134 19.40 10.36 -14.38
C GLN A 134 19.26 9.33 -15.49
N CYS A 135 18.21 8.52 -15.44
CA CYS A 135 17.85 7.60 -16.52
C CYS A 135 16.33 7.38 -16.55
N SER A 136 15.82 6.91 -17.69
CA SER A 136 14.40 6.64 -17.91
C SER A 136 14.11 5.14 -17.98
N VAL A 137 13.06 4.71 -17.29
CA VAL A 137 12.56 3.32 -17.27
C VAL A 137 11.14 3.30 -17.84
N GLU A 138 10.86 2.34 -18.71
CA GLU A 138 9.49 2.05 -19.14
C GLU A 138 8.84 1.09 -18.13
N LEU A 139 7.69 1.50 -17.57
CA LEU A 139 6.93 0.76 -16.58
C LEU A 139 5.92 -0.21 -17.22
N SER A 140 5.95 -0.35 -18.55
CA SER A 140 5.04 -1.20 -19.31
C SER A 140 5.35 -2.68 -19.09
N GLN A 141 4.69 -3.25 -18.09
CA GLN A 141 4.25 -4.65 -18.01
C GLN A 141 5.34 -5.70 -18.20
N GLU A 142 6.00 -6.07 -17.09
CA GLU A 142 6.14 -7.47 -16.66
C GLU A 142 6.67 -7.48 -15.22
N LYS A 143 5.87 -7.98 -14.27
CA LYS A 143 6.10 -7.94 -12.80
C LYS A 143 7.38 -8.66 -12.32
N THR A 144 8.23 -9.22 -13.20
CA THR A 144 9.41 -10.00 -12.80
C THR A 144 10.48 -10.09 -13.91
N LYS A 145 10.86 -8.98 -14.55
CA LYS A 145 12.06 -8.96 -15.41
C LYS A 145 13.00 -7.82 -15.06
N GLU A 146 14.30 -8.10 -15.18
CA GLU A 146 15.35 -7.09 -15.12
C GLU A 146 15.13 -6.08 -16.26
N THR A 147 14.84 -4.83 -15.91
CA THR A 147 14.61 -3.76 -16.90
C THR A 147 15.85 -2.90 -17.02
N LEU A 148 16.20 -2.53 -18.26
CA LEU A 148 17.30 -1.60 -18.52
C LEU A 148 16.80 -0.15 -18.43
N CYS A 149 17.47 0.65 -17.61
CA CYS A 149 17.28 2.09 -17.55
C CYS A 149 18.09 2.74 -18.68
N ARG A 150 17.42 3.43 -19.61
CA ARG A 150 18.05 4.09 -20.76
C ARG A 150 18.17 5.59 -20.58
#